data_AF-A0A9D3PI64-F1
#
_entry.id   AF-A0A9D3PI64-F1
#
_cell.length_a   1.000
_cell.length_b   1.000
_cell.length_c   1.000
_cell.angle_alpha   90.00
_cell.angle_beta   90.00
_cell.angle_gamma   90.00
#
_symmetry.space_group_name_H-M   'P 1'
#
loop_
_entity.id
_entity.type
_entity.pdbx_description
1 polymer ?
#
loop_
_entity_poly.entity_id
_entity_poly.type
_entity_poly.pdbx_seq_one_letter_code
_entity_poly.pdbx_strand_id
1 'polypeptide(L)'
;MQAKKRYLLVSLGACLLLLAYLWGLQIGEFHTQHQHHHYHQHHLYKASQSRSGPRQRWPEWTDTLNNYLDGGEQEEDTPRLQHQHVSPRERREVRNNIYKSKRCRMDTCFDFSLCQRGFKVYTYPLQKGEKISESYQKILAAIEESRFHTSDPSEACLFVLSVDTLDRDQLSAQYIHNVKTKIQSLPLWNDGRNHLIFNLYSGTWPDYTEELGFDIGQAILAKASIDVDNFRPNFDVSIPLFSKDHPQKGGDKGYLTLNNVPPSRKYLLVFKGKRYLTGIGSETRNALYHIHNGEDIILLTTCKHGKDWEKHKDARCDKDNEEYSK
;
A
#
# COMPACT_ATOMS: atom_id res chain seq x y z
N MET A 1 -61.87 -15.69 -36.95
CA MET A 1 -61.36 -14.31 -36.78
C MET A 1 -60.99 -13.96 -35.32
N GLN A 2 -60.40 -14.88 -34.53
CA GLN A 2 -60.07 -14.60 -33.11
C GLN A 2 -58.55 -14.56 -32.80
N ALA A 3 -57.69 -15.17 -33.63
CA ALA A 3 -56.24 -15.14 -33.40
C ALA A 3 -55.62 -13.76 -33.65
N LYS A 4 -56.06 -13.04 -34.70
CA LYS A 4 -55.50 -11.72 -35.06
C LYS A 4 -55.72 -10.64 -33.98
N LYS A 5 -56.78 -10.73 -33.18
CA LYS A 5 -57.06 -9.78 -32.08
C LYS A 5 -56.13 -9.98 -30.87
N ARG A 6 -55.64 -11.21 -30.64
CA ARG A 6 -54.77 -11.52 -29.49
C ARG A 6 -53.34 -11.02 -29.72
N TYR A 7 -52.81 -11.15 -30.93
CA TYR A 7 -51.48 -10.61 -31.27
C TYR A 7 -51.44 -9.07 -31.26
N LEU A 8 -52.55 -8.42 -31.62
CA LEU A 8 -52.64 -6.96 -31.58
C LEU A 8 -52.60 -6.43 -30.14
N LEU A 9 -53.28 -7.12 -29.21
CA LEU A 9 -53.26 -6.76 -27.78
C LEU A 9 -51.88 -6.99 -27.15
N VAL A 10 -51.19 -8.07 -27.51
CA VAL A 10 -49.83 -8.34 -27.01
C VAL A 10 -48.83 -7.33 -27.56
N SER A 11 -48.94 -6.95 -28.84
CA SER A 11 -48.07 -5.94 -29.46
C SER A 11 -48.29 -4.55 -28.86
N LEU A 12 -49.55 -4.16 -28.61
CA LEU A 12 -49.87 -2.90 -27.92
C LEU A 12 -49.36 -2.89 -26.47
N GLY A 13 -49.47 -4.00 -25.75
CA GLY A 13 -48.93 -4.14 -24.39
C GLY A 13 -47.40 -4.01 -24.36
N ALA A 14 -46.71 -4.66 -25.28
CA ALA A 14 -45.25 -4.56 -25.39
C ALA A 14 -44.80 -3.14 -25.75
N CYS A 15 -45.53 -2.45 -26.63
CA CYS A 15 -45.21 -1.08 -27.03
C CYS A 15 -45.42 -0.08 -25.88
N LEU A 16 -46.49 -0.25 -25.09
CA LEU A 16 -46.74 0.58 -23.89
C LEU A 16 -45.67 0.38 -22.81
N LEU A 17 -45.22 -0.85 -22.59
CA LEU A 17 -44.14 -1.13 -21.64
C LEU A 17 -42.81 -0.50 -22.08
N LEU A 18 -42.52 -0.53 -23.38
CA LEU A 18 -41.30 0.04 -23.94
C LEU A 18 -41.32 1.58 -23.88
N LEU A 19 -42.48 2.19 -24.14
CA LEU A 19 -42.67 3.64 -23.95
C LEU A 19 -42.55 4.04 -22.48
N ALA A 20 -43.12 3.27 -21.54
CA ALA A 20 -43.00 3.53 -20.11
C ALA A 20 -41.55 3.40 -19.62
N TYR A 21 -40.81 2.41 -20.14
CA TYR A 21 -39.39 2.22 -19.83
C TYR A 21 -38.54 3.40 -20.33
N LEU A 22 -38.75 3.84 -21.58
CA LEU A 22 -38.04 4.99 -22.14
C LEU A 22 -38.41 6.31 -21.42
N TRP A 23 -39.67 6.48 -21.01
CA TRP A 23 -40.10 7.63 -20.19
C TRP A 23 -39.45 7.61 -18.80
N GLY A 24 -39.31 6.43 -18.18
CA GLY A 24 -38.63 6.26 -16.89
C GLY A 24 -37.15 6.66 -16.95
N LEU A 25 -36.46 6.34 -18.04
CA LEU A 25 -35.07 6.77 -18.26
C LEU A 25 -34.96 8.30 -18.41
N GLN A 26 -35.90 8.93 -19.10
CA GLN A 26 -35.89 10.37 -19.34
C GLN A 26 -36.24 11.22 -18.09
N ILE A 27 -37.07 10.68 -17.19
CA ILE A 27 -37.34 11.28 -15.86
C ILE A 27 -36.14 11.13 -14.92
N GLY A 28 -35.36 10.05 -15.07
CA GLY A 28 -34.10 9.85 -14.35
C GLY A 28 -33.05 10.93 -14.66
N GLU A 29 -32.95 11.38 -15.91
CA GLU A 29 -32.03 12.46 -16.31
C GLU A 29 -32.52 13.86 -15.92
N PHE A 30 -33.83 14.09 -15.87
CA PHE A 30 -34.39 15.40 -15.50
C PHE A 30 -34.26 15.71 -14.00
N HIS A 31 -34.22 14.67 -13.14
CA HIS A 31 -34.11 14.86 -11.70
C HIS A 31 -32.68 15.21 -11.25
N THR A 32 -31.65 14.70 -11.94
CA THR A 32 -30.24 15.03 -11.70
C THR A 32 -29.88 16.46 -12.10
N GLN A 33 -30.55 17.03 -13.11
CA GLN A 33 -30.24 18.39 -13.59
C GLN A 33 -30.83 19.51 -12.69
N HIS A 34 -31.97 19.26 -12.02
CA HIS A 34 -32.59 20.24 -11.12
C HIS A 34 -31.86 20.40 -9.77
N GLN A 35 -31.10 19.40 -9.32
CA GLN A 35 -30.28 19.50 -8.11
C GLN A 35 -29.00 20.34 -8.34
N HIS A 36 -28.47 20.35 -9.57
CA HIS A 36 -27.28 21.14 -9.92
C HIS A 36 -27.56 22.66 -10.01
N HIS A 37 -28.79 23.08 -10.33
CA HIS A 37 -29.07 24.49 -10.55
C HIS A 37 -29.30 25.32 -9.27
N HIS A 38 -29.77 24.69 -8.17
CA HIS A 38 -29.97 25.39 -6.90
C HIS A 38 -28.68 25.62 -6.10
N TYR A 39 -27.62 24.84 -6.35
CA TYR A 39 -26.32 24.98 -5.68
C TYR A 39 -25.50 26.17 -6.21
N HIS A 40 -25.61 26.48 -7.51
CA HIS A 40 -24.79 27.52 -8.14
C HIS A 40 -25.23 28.96 -7.84
N GLN A 41 -26.50 29.19 -7.47
CA GLN A 41 -27.01 30.56 -7.28
C GLN A 41 -26.76 31.13 -5.88
N HIS A 42 -26.51 30.29 -4.87
CA HIS A 42 -26.23 30.74 -3.50
C HIS A 42 -24.76 31.06 -3.20
N HIS A 43 -23.82 30.61 -4.04
CA HIS A 43 -22.38 30.84 -3.85
C HIS A 43 -21.84 32.12 -4.51
N LEU A 44 -22.51 32.66 -5.54
CA LEU A 44 -22.05 33.85 -6.26
C LEU A 44 -22.41 35.19 -5.59
N TYR A 45 -23.29 35.20 -4.58
CA TYR A 45 -23.68 36.42 -3.85
C TYR A 45 -22.89 36.69 -2.56
N LYS A 46 -22.01 35.77 -2.12
CA LYS A 46 -21.19 35.95 -0.90
C LYS A 46 -19.74 36.38 -1.16
N ALA A 47 -19.31 36.50 -2.42
CA ALA A 47 -17.93 36.82 -2.78
C ALA A 47 -17.62 38.33 -2.88
N SER A 48 -18.58 39.21 -2.59
CA SER A 48 -18.41 40.66 -2.68
C SER A 48 -18.70 41.38 -1.36
N GLN A 49 -18.07 40.96 -0.26
CA GLN A 49 -17.90 41.78 0.95
C GLN A 49 -17.04 41.04 2.00
N SER A 50 -15.75 41.32 2.04
CA SER A 50 -15.06 41.71 3.29
C SER A 50 -13.58 41.97 3.02
N ARG A 51 -13.18 43.20 3.33
CA ARG A 51 -11.79 43.56 3.62
C ARG A 51 -11.42 42.99 5.01
N SER A 52 -10.13 42.68 5.18
CA SER A 52 -9.37 42.46 6.42
C SER A 52 -9.64 41.22 7.32
N GLY A 53 -8.79 40.18 7.17
CA GLY A 53 -8.37 39.14 8.18
C GLY A 53 -9.46 38.21 8.80
N PRO A 54 -9.16 37.01 9.38
CA PRO A 54 -7.87 36.41 9.79
C PRO A 54 -7.61 34.96 9.25
N ARG A 55 -6.47 34.38 9.66
CA ARG A 55 -5.93 33.02 9.40
C ARG A 55 -6.97 31.95 9.06
N GLN A 56 -6.89 31.38 7.86
CA GLN A 56 -7.68 30.22 7.44
C GLN A 56 -7.31 28.97 8.26
N ARG A 57 -8.27 28.49 9.06
CA ARG A 57 -8.29 27.15 9.62
C ARG A 57 -8.70 26.20 8.48
N TRP A 58 -7.95 25.12 8.27
CA TRP A 58 -8.29 24.09 7.29
C TRP A 58 -9.71 23.58 7.53
N PRO A 59 -10.53 23.33 6.48
CA PRO A 59 -11.81 22.67 6.64
C PRO A 59 -11.59 21.30 7.28
N GLU A 60 -12.28 21.04 8.38
CA GLU A 60 -12.36 19.72 8.97
C GLU A 60 -13.22 18.87 8.04
N TRP A 61 -12.59 18.00 7.26
CA TRP A 61 -13.28 17.07 6.38
C TRP A 61 -13.99 16.02 7.24
N THR A 62 -15.26 16.26 7.57
CA THR A 62 -16.12 15.31 8.30
C THR A 62 -16.76 14.27 7.40
N ASP A 63 -16.60 14.41 6.08
CA ASP A 63 -17.17 13.48 5.11
C ASP A 63 -16.17 12.38 4.80
N THR A 64 -16.54 11.13 5.11
CA THR A 64 -15.86 9.95 4.62
C THR A 64 -15.80 10.00 3.09
N LEU A 65 -14.59 10.03 2.54
CA LEU A 65 -14.37 9.90 1.09
C LEU A 65 -15.04 8.60 0.63
N ASN A 66 -16.13 8.71 -0.12
CA ASN A 66 -16.74 7.57 -0.78
C ASN A 66 -15.71 6.96 -1.74
N ASN A 67 -15.51 5.64 -1.65
CA ASN A 67 -14.60 4.92 -2.52
C ASN A 67 -15.01 5.14 -3.98
N TYR A 68 -14.10 5.67 -4.78
CA TYR A 68 -14.29 5.92 -6.22
C TYR A 68 -14.38 4.62 -7.05
N LEU A 69 -14.30 3.45 -6.41
CA LEU A 69 -14.20 2.13 -7.03
C LEU A 69 -15.40 1.22 -6.73
N ASP A 70 -16.54 1.77 -6.33
CA ASP A 70 -17.76 0.97 -6.16
C ASP A 70 -18.32 0.61 -7.54
N GLY A 71 -17.90 -0.57 -8.05
CA GLY A 71 -18.25 -1.05 -9.39
C GLY A 71 -17.26 -2.02 -10.02
N GLY A 72 -16.07 -2.22 -9.43
CA GLY A 72 -15.21 -3.35 -9.79
C GLY A 72 -15.83 -4.64 -9.25
N GLU A 73 -16.17 -5.58 -10.12
CA GLU A 73 -16.64 -6.90 -9.75
C GLU A 73 -15.72 -7.47 -8.66
N GLN A 74 -16.32 -7.87 -7.51
CA GLN A 74 -15.64 -8.72 -6.54
C GLN A 74 -15.41 -10.08 -7.19
N GLU A 75 -14.38 -10.20 -8.03
CA GLU A 75 -13.73 -11.48 -8.19
C GLU A 75 -13.18 -11.86 -6.82
N GLU A 76 -13.57 -13.03 -6.32
CA GLU A 76 -12.95 -13.63 -5.15
C GLU A 76 -11.46 -13.78 -5.44
N ASP A 77 -10.68 -12.76 -5.04
CA ASP A 77 -9.22 -12.74 -5.10
C ASP A 77 -8.69 -13.64 -3.97
N THR A 78 -9.09 -14.91 -4.02
CA THR A 78 -8.36 -15.96 -3.36
C THR A 78 -7.13 -16.17 -4.24
N PRO A 79 -5.92 -15.75 -3.83
CA PRO A 79 -4.74 -16.02 -4.63
C PRO A 79 -4.68 -17.52 -4.87
N ARG A 80 -4.83 -17.94 -6.13
CA ARG A 80 -4.48 -19.30 -6.56
C ARG A 80 -2.97 -19.41 -6.45
N LEU A 81 -2.52 -19.60 -5.23
CA LEU A 81 -1.15 -19.88 -4.86
C LEU A 81 -0.67 -21.08 -5.66
N GLN A 82 0.11 -20.85 -6.71
CA GLN A 82 0.96 -21.86 -7.35
C GLN A 82 2.12 -22.21 -6.40
N HIS A 83 1.80 -22.67 -5.20
CA HIS A 83 2.74 -23.30 -4.28
C HIS A 83 2.93 -24.74 -4.72
N GLN A 84 3.65 -24.94 -5.84
CA GLN A 84 3.87 -26.26 -6.39
C GLN A 84 4.85 -27.12 -5.58
N HIS A 85 5.48 -26.55 -4.53
CA HIS A 85 6.55 -27.21 -3.77
C HIS A 85 6.35 -27.33 -2.24
N VAL A 86 5.18 -26.97 -1.69
CA VAL A 86 4.96 -27.00 -0.22
C VAL A 86 3.93 -28.08 0.15
N SER A 87 4.25 -28.89 1.16
CA SER A 87 3.38 -29.97 1.63
C SER A 87 2.02 -29.44 2.14
N PRO A 88 0.91 -30.19 2.01
CA PRO A 88 -0.40 -29.75 2.51
C PRO A 88 -0.42 -29.45 4.02
N ARG A 89 0.39 -30.17 4.80
CA ARG A 89 0.52 -29.96 6.25
C ARG A 89 1.16 -28.61 6.56
N GLU A 90 2.25 -28.30 5.88
CA GLU A 90 2.96 -27.04 6.07
C GLU A 90 2.11 -25.84 5.64
N ARG A 91 1.33 -25.96 4.57
CA ARG A 91 0.34 -24.93 4.19
C ARG A 91 -0.70 -24.67 5.28
N ARG A 92 -1.21 -25.73 5.92
CA ARG A 92 -2.21 -25.60 6.99
C ARG A 92 -1.64 -24.93 8.23
N GLU A 93 -0.40 -25.26 8.59
CA GLU A 93 0.31 -24.63 9.71
C GLU A 93 0.55 -23.14 9.44
N VAL A 94 1.04 -22.79 8.24
CA VAL A 94 1.23 -21.39 7.82
C VAL A 94 -0.09 -20.62 7.88
N ARG A 95 -1.18 -21.16 7.31
CA ARG A 95 -2.49 -20.50 7.32
C ARG A 95 -3.05 -20.27 8.73
N ASN A 96 -2.95 -21.28 9.61
CA ASN A 96 -3.42 -21.15 10.99
C ASN A 96 -2.62 -20.09 11.77
N ASN A 97 -1.32 -20.02 11.53
CA ASN A 97 -0.46 -19.05 12.21
C ASN A 97 -0.62 -17.64 11.64
N ILE A 98 -0.90 -17.48 10.34
CA ILE A 98 -1.35 -16.20 9.75
C ILE A 98 -2.62 -15.72 10.46
N TYR A 99 -3.57 -16.61 10.71
CA TYR A 99 -4.79 -16.23 11.43
C TYR A 99 -4.52 -15.80 12.89
N LYS A 100 -3.60 -16.49 13.56
CA LYS A 100 -3.14 -16.12 14.92
C LYS A 100 -2.40 -14.77 14.91
N SER A 101 -1.51 -14.54 13.95
CA SER A 101 -0.73 -13.31 13.84
C SER A 101 -1.60 -12.10 13.52
N LYS A 102 -2.61 -12.24 12.63
CA LYS A 102 -3.60 -11.18 12.32
C LYS A 102 -4.36 -10.66 13.54
N ARG A 103 -4.52 -11.50 14.57
CA ARG A 103 -5.20 -11.15 15.82
C ARG A 103 -4.29 -10.46 16.85
N CYS A 104 -2.99 -10.37 16.59
CA CYS A 104 -2.07 -9.72 17.53
C CYS A 104 -2.33 -8.23 17.67
N ARG A 105 -2.29 -7.78 18.92
CA ARG A 105 -2.39 -6.40 19.38
C ARG A 105 -1.35 -6.19 20.46
N MET A 106 -1.07 -4.93 20.81
CA MET A 106 -0.04 -4.60 21.80
C MET A 106 -0.34 -5.23 23.17
N ASP A 107 -1.60 -5.27 23.58
CA ASP A 107 -2.04 -5.87 24.84
C ASP A 107 -2.02 -7.40 24.85
N THR A 108 -2.08 -8.05 23.68
CA THR A 108 -2.17 -9.51 23.57
C THR A 108 -0.84 -10.18 23.22
N CYS A 109 -0.06 -9.59 22.31
CA CYS A 109 1.13 -10.21 21.72
C CYS A 109 2.45 -9.51 22.09
N PHE A 110 2.41 -8.37 22.78
CA PHE A 110 3.58 -7.67 23.28
C PHE A 110 3.60 -7.71 24.81
N ASP A 111 4.75 -7.99 25.40
CA ASP A 111 4.95 -7.99 26.85
C ASP A 111 5.57 -6.67 27.31
N PHE A 112 4.74 -5.81 27.90
CA PHE A 112 5.16 -4.52 28.45
C PHE A 112 6.00 -4.64 29.72
N SER A 113 6.00 -5.79 30.41
CA SER A 113 6.75 -5.96 31.66
C SER A 113 8.26 -5.85 31.43
N LEU A 114 8.75 -6.28 30.26
CA LEU A 114 10.15 -6.14 29.85
C LEU A 114 10.59 -4.68 29.69
N CYS A 115 9.64 -3.77 29.51
CA CYS A 115 9.90 -2.36 29.23
C CYS A 115 9.81 -1.47 30.50
N GLN A 116 9.54 -2.05 31.67
CA GLN A 116 9.37 -1.30 32.93
C GLN A 116 10.64 -0.55 33.35
N ARG A 117 11.82 -1.10 33.03
CA ARG A 117 13.13 -0.50 33.34
C ARG A 117 13.62 0.45 32.24
N GLY A 118 12.76 0.75 31.26
CA GLY A 118 13.06 1.60 30.11
C GLY A 118 12.90 0.86 28.78
N PHE A 119 12.93 1.62 27.68
CA PHE A 119 12.83 1.07 26.33
C PHE A 119 14.23 0.83 25.77
N LYS A 120 14.70 -0.42 25.86
CA LYS A 120 15.98 -0.86 25.27
C LYS A 120 15.75 -1.88 24.15
N VAL A 121 16.62 -1.84 23.15
CA VAL A 121 16.56 -2.69 21.96
C VAL A 121 17.82 -3.54 21.90
N TYR A 122 17.65 -4.85 21.85
CA TYR A 122 18.73 -5.80 21.66
C TYR A 122 18.77 -6.29 20.22
N THR A 123 19.94 -6.24 19.58
CA THR A 123 20.19 -6.85 18.27
C THR A 123 20.82 -8.22 18.47
N TYR A 124 20.29 -9.25 17.81
CA TYR A 124 20.94 -10.56 17.83
C TYR A 124 22.32 -10.48 17.17
N PRO A 125 23.34 -11.18 17.71
CA PRO A 125 24.65 -11.21 17.09
C PRO A 125 24.60 -11.96 15.75
N LEU A 126 25.33 -11.45 14.76
CA LEU A 126 25.49 -12.09 13.47
C LEU A 126 26.13 -13.47 13.62
N GLN A 127 25.47 -14.50 13.09
CA GLN A 127 26.01 -15.86 13.09
C GLN A 127 27.15 -15.98 12.07
N LYS A 128 28.15 -16.81 12.36
CA LYS A 128 29.30 -17.01 11.47
C LYS A 128 28.84 -17.52 10.11
N GLY A 129 29.24 -16.82 9.04
CA GLY A 129 28.94 -17.20 7.66
C GLY A 129 27.60 -16.69 7.11
N GLU A 130 26.78 -16.03 7.94
CA GLU A 130 25.59 -15.32 7.45
C GLU A 130 26.00 -14.07 6.67
N LYS A 131 25.44 -13.91 5.46
CA LYS A 131 25.56 -12.68 4.68
C LYS A 131 24.26 -11.90 4.79
N ILE A 132 24.38 -10.63 5.13
CA ILE A 132 23.25 -9.69 5.17
C ILE A 132 23.48 -8.56 4.17
N SER A 133 22.39 -8.03 3.61
CA SER A 133 22.46 -6.93 2.64
C SER A 133 23.01 -5.66 3.29
N GLU A 134 23.62 -4.78 2.48
CA GLU A 134 24.10 -3.49 2.94
C GLU A 134 22.97 -2.66 3.58
N SER A 135 21.76 -2.73 3.01
CA SER A 135 20.58 -2.05 3.57
C SER A 135 20.23 -2.56 4.97
N TYR A 136 20.29 -3.87 5.21
CA TYR A 136 20.02 -4.42 6.55
C TYR A 136 21.15 -4.08 7.53
N GLN A 137 22.41 -4.10 7.08
CA GLN A 137 23.55 -3.63 7.89
C GLN A 137 23.35 -2.18 8.34
N LYS A 138 22.90 -1.28 7.46
CA LYS A 138 22.61 0.12 7.81
C LYS A 138 21.50 0.22 8.87
N ILE A 139 20.45 -0.61 8.79
CA ILE A 139 19.39 -0.66 9.80
C ILE A 139 19.93 -1.11 11.16
N LEU A 140 20.67 -2.22 11.21
CA LEU A 140 21.25 -2.73 12.46
C LEU A 140 22.22 -1.70 13.07
N ALA A 141 23.10 -1.13 12.26
CA ALA A 141 24.05 -0.12 12.73
C ALA A 141 23.34 1.14 13.27
N ALA A 142 22.27 1.62 12.61
CA ALA A 142 21.48 2.75 13.11
C ALA A 142 20.82 2.45 14.47
N ILE A 143 20.40 1.20 14.71
CA ILE A 143 19.86 0.77 16.01
C ILE A 143 20.98 0.72 17.05
N GLU A 144 22.09 0.06 16.75
CA GLU A 144 23.24 -0.16 17.65
C GLU A 144 23.90 1.14 18.12
N GLU A 145 23.95 2.15 17.25
CA GLU A 145 24.48 3.47 17.56
C GLU A 145 23.49 4.36 18.33
N SER A 146 22.23 3.95 18.44
CA SER A 146 21.19 4.71 19.14
C SER A 146 21.31 4.57 20.66
N ARG A 147 20.79 5.56 21.40
CA ARG A 147 20.69 5.51 22.88
C ARG A 147 19.82 4.36 23.41
N PHE A 148 19.01 3.76 22.54
CA PHE A 148 18.09 2.69 22.89
C PHE A 148 18.76 1.31 22.83
N HIS A 149 19.91 1.17 22.18
CA HIS A 149 20.59 -0.12 22.10
C HIS A 149 21.04 -0.63 23.48
N THR A 150 21.04 -1.95 23.64
CA THR A 150 21.69 -2.69 24.72
C THR A 150 22.31 -3.99 24.19
N SER A 151 23.49 -4.35 24.71
CA SER A 151 24.12 -5.66 24.47
C SER A 151 23.66 -6.73 25.45
N ASP A 152 22.93 -6.36 26.51
CA ASP A 152 22.37 -7.31 27.49
C ASP A 152 20.90 -7.59 27.16
N PRO A 153 20.54 -8.82 26.74
CA PRO A 153 19.16 -9.17 26.43
C PRO A 153 18.23 -9.13 27.66
N SER A 154 18.75 -9.19 28.89
CA SER A 154 17.95 -9.14 30.13
C SER A 154 17.40 -7.75 30.46
N GLU A 155 17.95 -6.72 29.83
CA GLU A 155 17.50 -5.33 29.91
C GLU A 155 16.64 -4.91 28.72
N ALA A 156 16.51 -5.79 27.72
CA ALA A 156 15.86 -5.46 26.46
C ALA A 156 14.33 -5.54 26.56
N CYS A 157 13.67 -4.50 26.05
CA CYS A 157 12.24 -4.42 25.84
C CYS A 157 11.84 -4.98 24.47
N LEU A 158 12.70 -4.79 23.45
CA LEU A 158 12.46 -5.18 22.07
C LEU A 158 13.69 -5.90 21.48
N PHE A 159 13.45 -6.90 20.65
CA PHE A 159 14.48 -7.73 20.03
C PHE A 159 14.45 -7.59 18.50
N VAL A 160 15.62 -7.41 17.88
CA VAL A 160 15.77 -7.26 16.43
C VAL A 160 16.67 -8.37 15.89
N LEU A 161 16.17 -9.10 14.90
CA LEU A 161 16.82 -10.28 14.35
C LEU A 161 18.16 -9.96 13.69
N SER A 162 19.10 -10.91 13.73
CA SER A 162 20.34 -10.86 12.94
C SER A 162 20.14 -11.38 11.51
N VAL A 163 18.97 -11.93 11.20
CA VAL A 163 18.63 -12.53 9.91
C VAL A 163 18.00 -11.45 9.03
N ASP A 164 18.55 -11.26 7.83
CA ASP A 164 18.01 -10.29 6.87
C ASP A 164 16.72 -10.81 6.22
N THR A 165 15.62 -10.13 6.53
CA THR A 165 14.27 -10.41 6.01
C THR A 165 13.74 -9.31 5.08
N LEU A 166 14.60 -8.35 4.70
CA LEU A 166 14.18 -7.19 3.91
C LEU A 166 13.62 -7.59 2.55
N ASP A 167 14.24 -8.59 1.92
CA ASP A 167 13.87 -9.05 0.59
C ASP A 167 13.34 -10.49 0.62
N ARG A 168 12.03 -10.62 0.42
CA ARG A 168 11.32 -11.90 0.36
C ARG A 168 10.87 -12.26 -1.06
N ASP A 169 11.37 -11.55 -2.07
CA ASP A 169 11.23 -11.96 -3.46
C ASP A 169 12.14 -13.15 -3.76
N GLN A 170 11.56 -14.30 -4.14
CA GLN A 170 12.31 -15.52 -4.44
C GLN A 170 13.28 -15.37 -5.62
N LEU A 171 13.07 -14.38 -6.48
CA LEU A 171 13.93 -14.08 -7.63
C LEU A 171 15.11 -13.17 -7.25
N SER A 172 15.10 -12.60 -6.04
CA SER A 172 16.15 -11.70 -5.60
C SER A 172 17.43 -12.43 -5.24
N ALA A 173 18.57 -11.89 -5.64
CA ALA A 173 19.88 -12.34 -5.17
C ALA A 173 20.08 -12.15 -3.65
N GLN A 174 19.23 -11.34 -3.00
CA GLN A 174 19.23 -11.09 -1.56
C GLN A 174 18.23 -12.01 -0.81
N TYR A 175 17.53 -12.89 -1.52
CA TYR A 175 16.58 -13.82 -0.92
C TYR A 175 17.30 -14.82 -0.01
N ILE A 176 17.00 -14.76 1.29
CA ILE A 176 17.52 -15.73 2.25
C ILE A 176 16.61 -16.96 2.29
N HIS A 177 17.18 -18.13 2.06
CA HIS A 177 16.51 -19.42 2.24
C HIS A 177 16.55 -19.87 3.71
N ASN A 178 15.64 -20.78 4.09
CA ASN A 178 15.59 -21.40 5.43
C ASN A 178 15.48 -20.40 6.60
N VAL A 179 14.89 -19.21 6.36
CA VAL A 179 14.68 -18.16 7.39
C VAL A 179 13.93 -18.71 8.60
N LYS A 180 12.90 -19.54 8.38
CA LYS A 180 12.15 -20.22 9.45
C LYS A 180 13.08 -20.96 10.42
N THR A 181 13.96 -21.82 9.90
CA THR A 181 14.89 -22.61 10.73
C THR A 181 15.88 -21.70 11.46
N LYS A 182 16.40 -20.66 10.78
CA LYS A 182 17.33 -19.70 11.38
C LYS A 182 16.71 -18.94 12.54
N ILE A 183 15.48 -18.44 12.37
CA ILE A 183 14.75 -17.72 13.42
C ILE A 183 14.39 -18.65 14.57
N GLN A 184 13.92 -19.87 14.27
CA GLN A 184 13.57 -20.86 15.30
C GLN A 184 14.78 -21.33 16.13
N SER A 185 15.99 -21.24 15.58
CA SER A 185 17.22 -21.53 16.34
C SER A 185 17.64 -20.40 17.29
N LEU A 186 17.02 -19.21 17.21
CA LEU A 186 17.37 -18.10 18.08
C LEU A 186 16.87 -18.35 19.51
N PRO A 187 17.76 -18.31 20.53
CA PRO A 187 17.39 -18.70 21.89
C PRO A 187 16.25 -17.90 22.53
N LEU A 188 16.08 -16.64 22.11
CA LEU A 188 15.12 -15.71 22.73
C LEU A 188 13.87 -15.49 21.85
N TRP A 189 13.69 -16.20 20.73
CA TRP A 189 12.64 -15.91 19.72
C TRP A 189 11.22 -15.81 20.30
N ASN A 190 10.88 -16.63 21.32
CA ASN A 190 9.63 -16.55 22.07
C ASN A 190 8.36 -16.42 21.21
N ASP A 191 8.25 -17.24 20.14
CA ASP A 191 7.14 -17.18 19.18
C ASP A 191 6.92 -15.77 18.60
N GLY A 192 7.98 -14.96 18.48
CA GLY A 192 7.96 -13.59 17.99
C GLY A 192 7.55 -12.51 19.01
N ARG A 193 7.18 -12.87 20.24
CA ARG A 193 6.78 -11.88 21.25
C ARG A 193 7.93 -10.91 21.54
N ASN A 194 7.65 -9.61 21.50
CA ASN A 194 8.64 -8.52 21.62
C ASN A 194 9.72 -8.50 20.52
N HIS A 195 9.51 -9.17 19.38
CA HIS A 195 10.43 -9.10 18.24
C HIS A 195 9.93 -8.12 17.18
N LEU A 196 10.87 -7.47 16.50
CA LEU A 196 10.63 -6.62 15.35
C LEU A 196 11.26 -7.23 14.10
N ILE A 197 10.46 -7.39 13.05
CA ILE A 197 10.88 -7.89 11.74
C ILE A 197 10.75 -6.78 10.70
N PHE A 198 11.75 -6.66 9.83
CA PHE A 198 11.74 -5.69 8.74
C PHE A 198 11.48 -6.36 7.39
N ASN A 199 10.61 -5.77 6.57
CA ASN A 199 10.42 -6.18 5.18
C ASN A 199 10.27 -4.94 4.28
N LEU A 200 11.04 -4.87 3.20
CA LEU A 200 10.97 -3.79 2.21
C LEU A 200 10.43 -4.28 0.86
N TYR A 201 10.75 -5.52 0.49
CA TYR A 201 10.39 -6.10 -0.79
C TYR A 201 9.58 -7.38 -0.56
N SER A 202 8.34 -7.38 -1.05
CA SER A 202 7.36 -8.47 -0.87
C SER A 202 7.13 -9.27 -2.16
N GLY A 203 8.03 -9.13 -3.15
CA GLY A 203 7.93 -9.83 -4.44
C GLY A 203 8.06 -8.89 -5.63
N THR A 204 8.19 -9.50 -6.80
CA THR A 204 8.20 -8.82 -8.10
C THR A 204 7.05 -9.37 -8.94
N TRP A 205 6.43 -8.52 -9.75
CA TRP A 205 5.38 -8.92 -10.68
C TRP A 205 5.80 -10.17 -11.51
N PRO A 206 4.90 -11.14 -11.72
CA PRO A 206 3.49 -11.19 -11.25
C PRO A 206 3.33 -11.71 -9.82
N ASP A 207 4.42 -12.19 -9.19
CA ASP A 207 4.42 -12.94 -7.94
C ASP A 207 4.57 -12.04 -6.70
N TYR A 208 3.76 -10.98 -6.61
CA TYR A 208 3.65 -10.23 -5.37
C TYR A 208 2.99 -11.09 -4.30
N THR A 209 3.61 -11.20 -3.12
CA THR A 209 3.07 -11.95 -2.00
C THR A 209 3.12 -11.13 -0.72
N GLU A 210 1.99 -10.99 -0.05
CA GLU A 210 1.95 -10.39 1.28
C GLU A 210 2.62 -11.28 2.35
N GLU A 211 2.72 -12.58 2.07
CA GLU A 211 3.38 -13.57 2.92
C GLU A 211 4.90 -13.50 2.77
N LEU A 212 5.61 -13.46 3.91
CA LEU A 212 7.08 -13.45 3.94
C LEU A 212 7.72 -14.83 3.66
N GLY A 213 6.90 -15.87 3.46
CA GLY A 213 7.35 -17.25 3.28
C GLY A 213 7.85 -17.93 4.55
N PHE A 214 7.57 -17.36 5.73
CA PHE A 214 7.79 -17.97 7.03
C PHE A 214 6.81 -17.39 8.07
N ASP A 215 6.69 -18.07 9.20
CA ASP A 215 5.83 -17.64 10.30
C ASP A 215 6.53 -16.60 11.20
N ILE A 216 5.95 -15.41 11.29
CA ILE A 216 6.42 -14.32 12.16
C ILE A 216 5.90 -14.43 13.60
N GLY A 217 4.97 -15.35 13.86
CA GLY A 217 4.33 -15.52 15.16
C GLY A 217 3.69 -14.22 15.65
N GLN A 218 4.15 -13.77 16.81
CA GLN A 218 3.70 -12.60 17.55
C GLN A 218 4.59 -11.37 17.33
N ALA A 219 5.51 -11.40 16.36
CA ALA A 219 6.41 -10.29 16.09
C ALA A 219 5.66 -9.10 15.47
N ILE A 220 6.14 -7.90 15.81
CA ILE A 220 5.80 -6.66 15.14
C ILE A 220 6.44 -6.68 13.76
N LEU A 221 5.67 -6.30 12.74
CA LEU A 221 6.15 -6.21 11.36
C LEU A 221 6.32 -4.74 10.96
N ALA A 222 7.56 -4.32 10.73
CA ALA A 222 7.89 -3.09 10.05
C ALA A 222 8.01 -3.35 8.54
N LYS A 223 6.95 -3.02 7.79
CA LYS A 223 6.84 -3.39 6.38
C LYS A 223 6.57 -2.19 5.47
N ALA A 224 7.26 -2.14 4.34
CA ALA A 224 6.92 -1.27 3.23
C ALA A 224 5.82 -1.89 2.38
N SER A 225 4.91 -1.07 1.87
CA SER A 225 3.80 -1.50 1.00
C SER A 225 2.92 -2.60 1.62
N ILE A 226 2.68 -2.53 2.94
CA ILE A 226 1.74 -3.44 3.60
C ILE A 226 0.31 -3.14 3.18
N ASP A 227 -0.43 -4.17 2.80
CA ASP A 227 -1.85 -4.07 2.48
C ASP A 227 -2.69 -3.80 3.74
N VAL A 228 -3.77 -3.04 3.59
CA VAL A 228 -4.67 -2.64 4.68
C VAL A 228 -5.32 -3.85 5.36
N ASP A 229 -5.59 -4.92 4.61
CA ASP A 229 -6.19 -6.16 5.13
C ASP A 229 -5.22 -7.03 5.93
N ASN A 230 -3.92 -6.73 5.86
CA ASN A 230 -2.86 -7.44 6.56
C ASN A 230 -2.18 -6.59 7.64
N PHE A 231 -2.24 -5.25 7.52
CA PHE A 231 -1.71 -4.33 8.52
C PHE A 231 -2.47 -4.46 9.85
N ARG A 232 -1.74 -4.64 10.96
CA ARG A 232 -2.32 -4.66 12.31
C ARG A 232 -2.22 -3.28 12.94
N PRO A 233 -3.32 -2.50 13.03
CA PRO A 233 -3.26 -1.13 13.53
C PRO A 233 -2.76 -1.08 14.97
N ASN A 234 -1.93 -0.08 15.26
CA ASN A 234 -1.28 0.13 16.57
C ASN A 234 -0.34 -1.01 17.01
N PHE A 235 -0.03 -1.97 16.13
CA PHE A 235 0.88 -3.07 16.42
C PHE A 235 2.02 -3.11 15.40
N ASP A 236 1.69 -3.11 14.11
CA ASP A 236 2.65 -3.05 13.01
C ASP A 236 3.09 -1.62 12.69
N VAL A 237 4.21 -1.50 11.97
CA VAL A 237 4.80 -0.21 11.58
C VAL A 237 4.87 -0.12 10.07
N SER A 238 4.13 0.82 9.48
CA SER A 238 4.30 1.16 8.07
C SER A 238 5.57 2.00 7.91
N ILE A 239 6.51 1.50 7.11
CA ILE A 239 7.78 2.19 6.83
C ILE A 239 7.88 2.50 5.33
N PRO A 240 8.55 3.60 4.94
CA PRO A 240 8.77 3.89 3.54
C PRO A 240 9.72 2.87 2.91
N LEU A 241 9.60 2.66 1.61
CA LEU A 241 10.54 1.86 0.84
C LEU A 241 11.83 2.64 0.63
N PHE A 242 12.93 2.18 1.22
CA PHE A 242 14.26 2.76 1.03
C PHE A 242 14.94 2.17 -0.21
N SER A 243 15.65 2.99 -0.97
CA SER A 243 16.55 2.50 -2.02
C SER A 243 17.80 1.86 -1.40
N LYS A 244 18.46 0.97 -2.14
CA LYS A 244 19.71 0.33 -1.68
C LYS A 244 20.82 1.36 -1.43
N ASP A 245 20.85 2.40 -2.25
CA ASP A 245 21.80 3.51 -2.17
C ASP A 245 21.43 4.56 -1.10
N HIS A 246 20.37 4.33 -0.31
CA HIS A 246 20.00 5.26 0.74
C HIS A 246 21.16 5.40 1.75
N PRO A 247 21.60 6.64 2.05
CA PRO A 247 22.68 6.87 3.01
C PRO A 247 22.24 6.48 4.43
N GLN A 248 23.14 5.90 5.21
CA GLN A 248 22.86 5.52 6.60
C GLN A 248 22.68 6.74 7.51
N LYS A 249 23.51 7.76 7.32
CA LYS A 249 23.51 9.00 8.09
C LYS A 249 23.56 10.18 7.14
N GLY A 250 22.72 11.17 7.42
CA GLY A 250 22.68 12.39 6.64
C GLY A 250 22.44 12.13 5.15
N GLY A 251 22.75 13.14 4.37
CA GLY A 251 22.55 13.25 2.95
C GLY A 251 22.69 14.71 2.59
N ASP A 252 22.45 15.07 1.34
CA ASP A 252 22.31 16.47 1.00
C ASP A 252 21.20 17.09 1.85
N LYS A 253 21.42 18.31 2.34
CA LYS A 253 20.36 19.05 3.04
C LYS A 253 19.13 19.04 2.14
N GLY A 254 18.03 18.50 2.66
CA GLY A 254 16.75 18.59 1.95
C GLY A 254 16.43 20.06 1.64
N TYR A 255 15.63 20.29 0.61
CA TYR A 255 15.27 21.65 0.16
C TYR A 255 14.42 22.44 1.17
N LEU A 256 14.03 21.81 2.29
CA LEU A 256 13.31 22.47 3.38
C LEU A 256 14.30 23.28 4.22
N THR A 257 14.43 24.56 3.87
CA THR A 257 15.26 25.54 4.58
C THR A 257 14.54 26.21 5.76
N LEU A 258 13.21 26.08 5.83
CA LEU A 258 12.36 26.70 6.84
C LEU A 258 11.42 25.65 7.46
N ASN A 259 11.25 25.69 8.78
CA ASN A 259 10.30 24.87 9.54
C ASN A 259 8.86 25.42 9.43
N ASN A 260 8.39 25.69 8.21
CA ASN A 260 6.99 26.07 8.00
C ASN A 260 6.13 24.80 7.99
N VAL A 261 5.01 24.82 8.70
CA VAL A 261 4.02 23.72 8.71
C VAL A 261 2.66 24.28 8.25
N PRO A 262 2.13 23.82 7.10
CA PRO A 262 2.79 22.95 6.13
C PRO A 262 3.92 23.68 5.39
N PRO A 263 4.98 22.97 4.97
CA PRO A 263 6.08 23.58 4.23
C PRO A 263 5.58 24.13 2.89
N SER A 264 6.10 25.31 2.49
CA SER A 264 5.84 25.86 1.15
C SER A 264 6.53 24.97 0.12
N ARG A 265 5.76 24.15 -0.60
CA ARG A 265 6.26 23.26 -1.64
C ARG A 265 5.84 23.79 -3.00
N LYS A 266 6.77 23.81 -3.97
CA LYS A 266 6.46 24.08 -5.37
C LYS A 266 5.51 23.02 -5.93
N TYR A 267 5.77 21.76 -5.59
CA TYR A 267 5.00 20.62 -6.05
C TYR A 267 4.00 20.17 -4.99
N LEU A 268 2.72 20.13 -5.38
CA LEU A 268 1.63 19.54 -4.61
C LEU A 268 1.73 18.02 -4.61
N LEU A 269 1.99 17.42 -5.78
CA LEU A 269 2.09 15.97 -5.97
C LEU A 269 3.20 15.63 -6.97
N VAL A 270 4.05 14.66 -6.62
CA VAL A 270 5.05 14.11 -7.54
C VAL A 270 4.99 12.60 -7.51
N PHE A 271 4.96 11.98 -8.68
CA PHE A 271 5.12 10.54 -8.86
C PHE A 271 6.17 10.28 -9.93
N LYS A 272 7.11 9.37 -9.64
CA LYS A 272 8.02 8.81 -10.63
C LYS A 272 7.96 7.29 -10.52
N GLY A 273 7.42 6.60 -11.53
CA GLY A 273 7.26 5.15 -11.44
C GLY A 273 6.93 4.44 -12.75
N LYS A 274 6.63 3.15 -12.66
CA LYS A 274 6.26 2.32 -13.83
C LYS A 274 4.78 2.44 -14.15
N ARG A 275 4.44 2.50 -15.42
CA ARG A 275 3.08 2.41 -15.96
C ARG A 275 2.93 1.09 -16.69
N TYR A 276 2.03 0.24 -16.21
CA TYR A 276 1.79 -1.06 -16.82
C TYR A 276 0.84 -0.87 -18.00
N LEU A 277 1.26 -1.35 -19.17
CA LEU A 277 0.48 -1.23 -20.42
C LEU A 277 -0.69 -2.23 -20.45
N THR A 278 -0.57 -3.32 -19.69
CA THR A 278 -1.53 -4.41 -19.60
C THR A 278 -1.58 -4.95 -18.17
N GLY A 279 -2.61 -5.74 -17.85
CA GLY A 279 -2.77 -6.40 -16.55
C GLY A 279 -3.45 -5.54 -15.48
N ILE A 280 -3.63 -6.12 -14.30
CA ILE A 280 -4.33 -5.50 -13.16
C ILE A 280 -3.61 -4.20 -12.75
N GLY A 281 -4.38 -3.14 -12.54
CA GLY A 281 -3.88 -1.81 -12.17
C GLY A 281 -3.31 -0.97 -13.32
N SER A 282 -3.30 -1.49 -14.56
CA SER A 282 -2.90 -0.72 -15.76
C SER A 282 -3.83 0.48 -16.00
N GLU A 283 -5.15 0.29 -15.86
CA GLU A 283 -6.14 1.36 -16.03
C GLU A 283 -5.96 2.49 -15.01
N THR A 284 -5.86 2.17 -13.71
CA THR A 284 -5.62 3.16 -12.65
C THR A 284 -4.35 3.96 -12.92
N ARG A 285 -3.24 3.29 -13.29
CA ARG A 285 -1.97 3.97 -13.59
C ARG A 285 -2.05 4.79 -14.87
N ASN A 286 -2.83 4.37 -15.86
CA ASN A 286 -3.10 5.14 -17.06
C ASN A 286 -3.90 6.40 -16.76
N ALA A 287 -4.86 6.33 -15.82
CA ALA A 287 -5.68 7.44 -15.41
C ALA A 287 -4.90 8.54 -14.67
N LEU A 288 -3.85 8.17 -13.92
CA LEU A 288 -3.02 9.13 -13.19
C LEU A 288 -2.50 10.25 -14.11
N TYR A 289 -2.07 9.95 -15.33
CA TYR A 289 -1.58 10.97 -16.26
C TYR A 289 -2.55 12.15 -16.47
N HIS A 290 -3.86 11.96 -16.35
CA HIS A 290 -4.85 13.04 -16.55
C HIS A 290 -4.79 14.13 -15.47
N ILE A 291 -4.21 13.88 -14.31
CA ILE A 291 -4.00 14.91 -13.28
C ILE A 291 -2.64 15.61 -13.42
N HIS A 292 -1.78 15.17 -14.35
CA HIS A 292 -0.51 15.84 -14.63
C HIS A 292 -0.75 17.20 -15.28
N ASN A 293 -0.32 18.28 -14.63
CA ASN A 293 -0.47 19.65 -15.14
C ASN A 293 0.85 20.31 -15.55
N GLY A 294 2.00 19.66 -15.31
CA GLY A 294 3.32 20.21 -15.63
C GLY A 294 3.79 21.35 -14.73
N GLU A 295 3.01 21.75 -13.73
CA GLU A 295 3.31 22.89 -12.85
C GLU A 295 3.64 22.44 -11.42
N ASP A 296 2.63 21.92 -10.70
CA ASP A 296 2.71 21.47 -9.31
C ASP A 296 2.25 20.02 -9.10
N ILE A 297 1.63 19.39 -10.10
CA ILE A 297 1.32 17.97 -10.15
C ILE A 297 2.13 17.30 -11.27
N ILE A 298 3.22 16.63 -10.89
CA ILE A 298 4.20 16.04 -11.81
C ILE A 298 4.14 14.51 -11.77
N LEU A 299 3.81 13.88 -12.90
CA LEU A 299 3.71 12.42 -12.99
C LEU A 299 4.62 11.93 -14.12
N LEU A 300 5.79 11.42 -13.74
CA LEU A 300 6.78 10.87 -14.66
C LEU A 300 6.63 9.35 -14.67
N THR A 301 6.25 8.77 -15.81
CA THR A 301 6.06 7.32 -15.88
C THR A 301 6.92 6.67 -16.95
N THR A 302 7.32 5.42 -16.73
CA THR A 302 7.94 4.59 -17.78
C THR A 302 7.08 3.37 -18.07
N CYS A 303 6.85 3.09 -19.35
CA CYS A 303 6.19 1.88 -19.82
C CYS A 303 7.15 0.68 -19.94
N LYS A 304 8.45 0.86 -19.71
CA LYS A 304 9.45 -0.21 -19.78
C LYS A 304 9.29 -1.16 -18.59
N HIS A 305 8.46 -2.19 -18.78
CA HIS A 305 8.18 -3.17 -17.74
C HIS A 305 7.98 -4.59 -18.29
N GLY A 306 8.70 -5.56 -17.72
CA GLY A 306 8.68 -6.94 -18.21
C GLY A 306 9.39 -7.08 -19.56
N LYS A 307 9.26 -8.26 -20.19
CA LYS A 307 9.90 -8.55 -21.49
C LYS A 307 9.04 -8.13 -22.69
N ASP A 308 7.72 -8.01 -22.48
CA ASP A 308 6.74 -7.82 -23.56
C ASP A 308 6.20 -6.38 -23.67
N TRP A 309 6.76 -5.41 -22.93
CA TRP A 309 6.27 -4.01 -23.00
C TRP A 309 6.32 -3.43 -24.42
N GLU A 310 7.31 -3.82 -25.22
CA GLU A 310 7.45 -3.38 -26.61
C GLU A 310 6.27 -3.84 -27.47
N LYS A 311 5.72 -5.03 -27.18
CA LYS A 311 4.56 -5.58 -27.91
C LYS A 311 3.26 -4.84 -27.59
N HIS A 312 3.17 -4.28 -26.38
CA HIS A 312 1.98 -3.57 -25.90
C HIS A 312 2.15 -2.05 -25.95
N LYS A 313 3.22 -1.56 -26.57
CA LYS A 313 3.58 -0.14 -26.63
C LYS A 313 2.45 0.67 -27.25
N ASP A 314 1.91 1.60 -26.46
CA ASP A 314 0.95 2.60 -26.92
C ASP A 314 1.63 3.86 -27.47
N ALA A 315 0.83 4.78 -28.02
CA ALA A 315 1.33 6.03 -28.59
C ALA A 315 1.98 6.98 -27.56
N ARG A 316 1.69 6.83 -26.27
CA ARG A 316 2.22 7.71 -25.20
C ARG A 316 3.58 7.23 -24.69
N CYS A 317 3.85 5.94 -24.75
CA CYS A 317 5.00 5.26 -24.16
C CYS A 317 6.37 5.88 -24.54
N ASP A 318 6.56 6.39 -25.75
CA ASP A 318 7.82 7.06 -26.12
C ASP A 318 8.02 8.37 -25.35
N LYS A 319 6.99 9.20 -25.30
CA LYS A 319 7.00 10.47 -24.56
C LYS A 319 7.17 10.23 -23.06
N ASP A 320 6.42 9.27 -22.51
CA ASP A 320 6.53 8.84 -21.12
C ASP A 320 8.00 8.50 -20.77
N ASN A 321 8.64 7.67 -21.60
CA ASN A 321 10.03 7.25 -21.38
C ASN A 321 11.04 8.40 -21.50
N GLU A 322 10.83 9.32 -22.45
CA GLU A 322 11.70 10.49 -22.60
C GLU A 322 11.63 11.40 -21.36
N GLU A 323 10.42 11.68 -20.88
CA GLU A 323 10.20 12.51 -19.68
C GLU A 323 10.69 11.80 -18.41
N TYR A 324 10.55 10.49 -18.32
CA TYR A 324 11.02 9.70 -17.18
C TYR A 324 12.55 9.67 -17.05
N SER A 325 13.27 9.70 -18.17
CA SER A 325 14.74 9.66 -18.20
C SER A 325 15.39 11.01 -17.92
N LYS A 326 14.64 12.12 -17.94
CA LYS A 326 15.08 13.43 -17.47
C LYS A 326 15.22 13.45 -15.94
#